data_AF-A0A8S0FKX2-F1
#
_entry.id   AF-A0A8S0FKX2-F1
#
_cell.length_a   1.000
_cell.length_b   1.000
_cell.length_c   1.000
_cell.angle_alpha   90.00
_cell.angle_beta   90.00
_cell.angle_gamma   90.00
#
_symmetry.space_group_name_H-M   'P 1'
#
loop_
_entity.id
_entity.type
_entity.pdbx_description
1 polymer ?
#
loop_
_entity_poly.entity_id
_entity_poly.type
_entity_poly.pdbx_seq_one_letter_code
_entity_poly.pdbx_strand_id
1 'polypeptide(L)'
;MRPLVESLNQLFARTHAMMVRERRFTSDAAHELRSPLTALKVQTEVAQLSDDDPQARKKALLQLHSGIDRATRLVDQLLTLSRLDSLDNLQDVAEIPLEDLLQSSVMDIYHTAQQANIDVRLTLNANGIKRTGQPLLLSLLVRNLLDNAVRYSPPR
;
A
#
# COMPACT_ATOMS: atom_id res chain seq x y z
N MET A 1 30.51 24.28 -26.29
CA MET A 1 30.67 22.80 -26.36
C MET A 1 30.59 22.12 -24.99
N ARG A 2 31.35 22.54 -23.96
CA ARG A 2 31.27 21.96 -22.59
C ARG A 2 29.85 21.89 -21.96
N PRO A 3 28.99 22.92 -22.02
CA PRO A 3 27.68 22.88 -21.36
C PRO A 3 26.69 21.87 -21.99
N LEU A 4 26.82 21.56 -23.29
CA LEU A 4 26.00 20.55 -23.96
C LEU A 4 26.39 19.13 -23.53
N VAL A 5 27.69 18.88 -23.41
CA VAL A 5 28.21 17.59 -22.95
C VAL A 5 27.82 17.34 -21.49
N GLU A 6 27.88 18.36 -20.64
CA GLU A 6 27.40 18.27 -19.24
C GLU A 6 25.90 17.99 -19.16
N SER A 7 25.08 18.65 -19.99
CA SER A 7 23.63 18.43 -20.03
C SER A 7 23.28 17.02 -20.52
N LEU A 8 24.00 16.49 -21.52
CA LEU A 8 23.85 15.11 -21.99
C LEU A 8 24.29 14.10 -20.92
N ASN A 9 25.41 14.35 -20.23
CA ASN A 9 25.86 13.48 -19.14
C ASN A 9 24.85 13.45 -17.98
N GLN A 10 24.24 14.60 -17.64
CA GLN A 10 23.17 14.64 -16.66
C GLN A 10 21.92 13.88 -17.12
N LEU A 11 21.55 13.98 -18.40
CA LEU A 11 20.44 13.21 -18.97
C LEU A 11 20.71 11.71 -18.90
N PHE A 12 21.90 11.25 -19.32
CA PHE A 12 22.28 9.84 -19.24
C PHE A 12 22.34 9.32 -17.82
N ALA A 13 22.82 10.12 -16.86
CA ALA A 13 22.81 9.75 -15.46
C ALA A 13 21.38 9.58 -14.91
N ARG A 14 20.47 10.50 -15.28
CA ARG A 14 19.05 10.44 -14.89
C ARG A 14 18.34 9.22 -15.49
N THR A 15 18.52 8.98 -16.79
CA THR A 15 17.90 7.81 -17.47
C THR A 15 18.45 6.49 -16.92
N HIS A 16 19.77 6.41 -16.66
CA HIS A 16 20.36 5.24 -16.02
C HIS A 16 19.80 5.00 -14.62
N ALA A 17 19.69 6.05 -13.79
CA ALA A 17 19.11 5.96 -12.46
C ALA A 17 17.64 5.53 -12.48
N MET A 18 16.86 5.98 -13.47
CA MET A 18 15.47 5.56 -13.67
C MET A 18 15.38 4.08 -14.04
N MET A 19 16.18 3.61 -15.00
CA MET A 19 16.20 2.19 -15.41
C MET A 19 16.62 1.25 -14.27
N VAL A 20 17.59 1.64 -13.44
CA VAL A 20 18.02 0.83 -12.28
C VAL A 20 16.89 0.72 -11.24
N ARG A 21 16.16 1.82 -11.00
CA ARG A 21 15.01 1.83 -10.07
C ARG A 21 13.88 0.95 -10.57
N GLU A 22 13.51 1.06 -11.85
CA GLU A 22 12.46 0.24 -12.46
C GLU A 22 12.77 -1.26 -12.38
N ARG A 23 14.01 -1.67 -12.68
CA ARG A 23 14.44 -3.07 -12.55
C ARG A 23 14.34 -3.58 -11.11
N ARG A 24 14.77 -2.78 -10.14
CA ARG A 24 14.70 -3.14 -8.72
C ARG A 24 13.25 -3.28 -8.28
N PHE A 25 12.41 -2.30 -8.57
CA PHE A 25 10.98 -2.35 -8.28
C PHE A 25 10.30 -3.59 -8.86
N THR A 26 10.56 -3.90 -10.14
CA THR A 26 9.99 -5.08 -10.80
C THR A 26 10.46 -6.38 -10.15
N SER A 27 11.73 -6.46 -9.76
CA SER A 27 12.30 -7.61 -9.04
C SER A 27 11.65 -7.79 -7.68
N ASP A 28 11.56 -6.71 -6.89
CA ASP A 28 10.99 -6.73 -5.55
C ASP A 28 9.49 -7.08 -5.60
N ALA A 29 8.75 -6.50 -6.55
CA ALA A 29 7.36 -6.84 -6.83
C ALA A 29 7.18 -8.35 -7.13
N ALA A 30 8.03 -8.91 -7.99
CA ALA A 30 7.96 -10.33 -8.35
C ALA A 30 8.29 -11.25 -7.16
N HIS A 31 9.25 -10.87 -6.32
CA HIS A 31 9.58 -11.61 -5.11
C HIS A 31 8.44 -11.57 -4.08
N GLU A 32 7.91 -10.38 -3.80
CA GLU A 32 6.82 -10.18 -2.85
C GLU A 32 5.52 -10.88 -3.30
N LEU A 33 5.21 -10.91 -4.61
CA LEU A 33 4.02 -11.60 -5.13
C LEU A 33 4.16 -13.13 -5.11
N ARG A 34 5.37 -13.69 -5.18
CA ARG A 34 5.57 -15.14 -5.19
C ARG A 34 5.09 -15.80 -3.90
N SER A 35 5.31 -15.16 -2.77
CA SER A 35 4.91 -15.68 -1.44
C SER A 35 3.39 -15.86 -1.29
N PRO A 36 2.53 -14.83 -1.50
CA PRO A 36 1.09 -14.99 -1.40
C PRO A 36 0.53 -15.94 -2.47
N LEU A 37 1.09 -15.96 -3.69
CA LEU A 37 0.68 -16.93 -4.72
C LEU A 37 0.99 -18.38 -4.32
N THR A 38 2.15 -18.63 -3.72
CA THR A 38 2.51 -19.96 -3.20
C THR A 38 1.55 -20.38 -2.08
N ALA A 39 1.23 -19.46 -1.17
CA ALA A 39 0.27 -19.72 -0.10
C ALA A 39 -1.13 -20.04 -0.65
N LEU A 40 -1.61 -19.29 -1.64
CA LEU A 40 -2.90 -19.54 -2.30
C LEU A 40 -2.94 -20.90 -3.01
N LYS A 41 -1.85 -21.30 -3.66
CA LYS A 41 -1.74 -22.61 -4.28
C LYS A 41 -1.89 -23.74 -3.24
N VAL A 42 -1.16 -23.67 -2.14
CA VAL A 42 -1.25 -24.66 -1.05
C VAL A 42 -2.66 -24.73 -0.47
N GLN A 43 -3.30 -23.58 -0.24
CA GLN A 43 -4.67 -23.57 0.30
C GLN A 43 -5.70 -24.14 -0.68
N THR A 44 -5.47 -24.00 -1.99
CA THR A 44 -6.29 -24.62 -3.04
C THR A 44 -6.12 -26.14 -3.03
N GLU A 45 -4.89 -26.64 -2.92
CA GLU A 45 -4.60 -28.08 -2.80
C GLU A 45 -5.26 -28.68 -1.54
N VAL A 46 -5.18 -27.98 -0.41
CA VAL A 46 -5.85 -28.40 0.85
C VAL A 46 -7.37 -28.44 0.67
N ALA A 47 -7.97 -27.44 0.01
CA ALA A 47 -9.41 -27.42 -0.26
C ALA A 47 -9.85 -28.58 -1.15
N GLN A 48 -9.04 -28.94 -2.16
CA GLN A 48 -9.31 -30.08 -3.05
C GLN A 48 -9.20 -31.43 -2.34
N LEU A 49 -8.25 -31.59 -1.41
CA LEU A 49 -8.05 -32.82 -0.65
C LEU A 49 -9.08 -33.02 0.48
N SER A 50 -9.88 -31.99 0.79
CA SER A 50 -10.86 -32.00 1.89
C SER A 50 -12.28 -32.34 1.44
N ASP A 51 -12.47 -33.04 0.31
CA ASP A 51 -13.81 -33.32 -0.23
C ASP A 51 -14.72 -34.09 0.73
N ASP A 52 -14.15 -34.96 1.57
CA ASP A 52 -14.89 -35.77 2.56
C ASP A 52 -15.09 -35.05 3.92
N ASP A 53 -14.49 -33.87 4.12
CA ASP A 53 -14.64 -33.06 5.34
C ASP A 53 -15.14 -31.63 5.01
N PRO A 54 -16.46 -31.40 5.08
CA PRO A 54 -17.06 -30.09 4.84
C PRO A 54 -16.51 -28.96 5.72
N GLN A 55 -16.08 -29.25 6.95
CA GLN A 55 -15.53 -28.24 7.86
C GLN A 55 -14.11 -27.86 7.46
N ALA A 56 -13.26 -28.85 7.14
CA ALA A 56 -11.92 -28.60 6.62
C ALA A 56 -11.96 -27.82 5.29
N ARG A 57 -12.88 -28.20 4.38
CA ARG A 57 -13.10 -27.49 3.12
C ARG A 57 -13.53 -26.03 3.35
N LYS A 58 -14.49 -25.79 4.24
CA LYS A 58 -14.92 -24.43 4.60
C LYS A 58 -13.77 -23.59 5.16
N LYS A 59 -12.94 -24.18 6.03
CA LYS A 59 -11.76 -23.52 6.60
C LYS A 59 -10.73 -23.17 5.52
N ALA A 60 -10.45 -24.08 4.58
CA ALA A 60 -9.54 -23.85 3.48
C ALA A 60 -10.03 -22.71 2.55
N LEU A 61 -11.33 -22.67 2.27
CA LEU A 61 -11.95 -21.58 1.49
C LEU A 61 -11.84 -20.21 2.19
N LEU A 62 -12.05 -20.15 3.51
CA LEU A 62 -11.86 -18.91 4.28
C LEU A 62 -10.39 -18.45 4.24
N GLN A 63 -9.45 -19.40 4.35
CA GLN A 63 -8.02 -19.11 4.25
C GLN A 63 -7.61 -18.63 2.86
N LEU A 64 -8.19 -19.20 1.80
CA LEU A 64 -8.03 -18.75 0.42
C LEU A 64 -8.50 -17.32 0.24
N HIS A 65 -9.71 -17.00 0.69
CA HIS A 65 -10.26 -15.65 0.59
C HIS A 65 -9.34 -14.63 1.29
N SER A 66 -8.92 -14.93 2.52
CA SER A 66 -7.95 -14.12 3.25
C SER A 66 -6.60 -13.99 2.52
N GLY A 67 -6.17 -15.03 1.81
CA GLY A 67 -4.98 -15.02 0.96
C GLY A 67 -5.12 -14.08 -0.24
N ILE A 68 -6.28 -14.10 -0.91
CA ILE A 68 -6.59 -13.22 -2.04
C ILE A 68 -6.56 -11.77 -1.57
N ASP A 69 -7.20 -11.46 -0.44
CA ASP A 69 -7.20 -10.11 0.12
C ASP A 69 -5.78 -9.60 0.42
N ARG A 70 -4.88 -10.48 0.87
CA ARG A 70 -3.46 -10.12 1.08
C ARG A 70 -2.76 -9.82 -0.25
N ALA A 71 -2.98 -10.64 -1.28
CA ALA A 71 -2.38 -10.45 -2.59
C ALA A 71 -2.87 -9.14 -3.24
N THR A 72 -4.17 -8.86 -3.20
CA THR A 72 -4.76 -7.63 -3.72
C THR A 72 -4.15 -6.40 -3.06
N ARG A 73 -4.03 -6.39 -1.73
CA ARG A 73 -3.39 -5.28 -1.01
C ARG A 73 -1.93 -5.08 -1.40
N LEU A 74 -1.17 -6.16 -1.59
CA LEU A 74 0.21 -6.06 -2.04
C LEU A 74 0.27 -5.42 -3.44
N VAL A 75 -0.63 -5.81 -4.34
CA VAL A 75 -0.74 -5.19 -5.67
C VAL A 75 -1.05 -3.69 -5.54
N ASP A 76 -2.00 -3.30 -4.69
CA ASP A 76 -2.33 -1.89 -4.46
C ASP A 76 -1.14 -1.10 -3.90
N GLN A 77 -0.36 -1.70 -2.99
CA GLN A 77 0.86 -1.10 -2.44
C GLN A 77 1.95 -0.93 -3.50
N LEU A 78 2.16 -1.95 -4.35
CA LEU A 78 3.10 -1.88 -5.46
C LEU A 78 2.67 -0.82 -6.48
N LEU A 79 1.39 -0.75 -6.84
CA LEU A 79 0.85 0.29 -7.72
C LEU A 79 1.00 1.68 -7.13
N THR A 80 0.82 1.80 -5.81
CA THR A 80 1.06 3.05 -5.09
C THR A 80 2.53 3.44 -5.22
N LEU A 81 3.45 2.55 -4.85
CA LEU A 81 4.90 2.77 -4.95
C LEU A 81 5.34 3.11 -6.37
N SER A 82 4.81 2.44 -7.38
CA SER A 82 5.09 2.73 -8.80
C SER A 82 4.67 4.16 -9.19
N ARG A 83 3.53 4.64 -8.68
CA ARG A 83 3.10 6.03 -8.85
C ARG A 83 4.05 6.99 -8.11
N LEU A 84 4.53 6.61 -6.93
CA LEU A 84 5.51 7.40 -6.16
C LEU A 84 6.87 7.51 -6.87
N ASP A 85 7.36 6.42 -7.45
CA ASP A 85 8.61 6.40 -8.21
C ASP A 85 8.51 7.20 -9.51
N SER A 86 7.30 7.34 -10.07
CA SER A 86 7.02 8.16 -11.25
C SER A 86 6.90 9.66 -10.92
N LEU A 87 6.73 10.03 -9.65
CA LEU A 87 6.72 11.41 -9.16
C LEU A 87 8.16 11.96 -9.05
N ASP A 88 8.94 11.90 -10.14
CA ASP A 88 10.17 12.71 -10.27
C ASP A 88 9.84 14.23 -10.30
N ASN A 89 8.56 14.59 -10.45
CA ASN A 89 8.03 15.92 -10.25
C ASN A 89 7.31 16.02 -8.89
N LEU A 90 8.06 16.36 -7.84
CA LEU A 90 7.55 16.86 -6.56
C LEU A 90 6.85 18.24 -6.71
N GLN A 91 6.17 18.48 -7.83
CA GLN A 91 5.63 19.80 -8.22
C GLN A 91 4.25 20.08 -7.59
N ASP A 92 3.51 19.06 -7.17
CA ASP A 92 2.21 19.21 -6.51
C ASP A 92 2.34 19.46 -5.00
N VAL A 93 3.21 20.41 -4.65
CA VAL A 93 3.36 20.88 -3.28
C VAL A 93 2.28 21.93 -3.01
N ALA A 94 1.41 21.63 -2.06
CA ALA A 94 0.32 22.49 -1.63
C ALA A 94 0.36 22.69 -0.11
N GLU A 95 -0.34 23.73 0.35
CA GLU A 95 -0.64 23.90 1.76
C GLU A 95 -1.75 22.89 2.16
N ILE A 96 -1.43 21.98 3.07
CA ILE A 96 -2.31 20.90 3.51
C ILE A 96 -2.88 21.22 4.89
N PRO A 97 -4.19 21.43 5.03
CA PRO A 97 -4.84 21.41 6.34
C PRO A 97 -4.83 19.98 6.89
N LEU A 98 -4.04 19.73 7.93
CA LEU A 98 -3.85 18.37 8.46
C LEU A 98 -5.13 17.80 9.10
N GLU A 99 -5.96 18.67 9.67
CA GLU A 99 -7.24 18.28 10.27
C GLU A 99 -8.17 17.63 9.24
N ASP A 100 -8.38 18.29 8.11
CA ASP A 100 -9.23 17.79 7.02
C ASP A 100 -8.70 16.47 6.46
N LEU A 101 -7.37 16.37 6.26
CA LEU A 101 -6.74 15.15 5.75
C LEU A 101 -6.91 13.97 6.72
N LEU A 102 -6.70 14.19 8.01
CA LEU A 102 -6.83 13.15 9.03
C LEU A 102 -8.29 12.74 9.21
N GLN A 103 -9.23 13.69 9.21
CA GLN A 103 -10.66 13.40 9.23
C GLN A 103 -11.09 12.56 8.04
N SER A 104 -10.71 12.94 6.82
CA SER A 104 -11.02 12.17 5.61
C SER A 104 -10.47 10.75 5.70
N SER A 105 -9.21 10.61 6.13
CA SER A 105 -8.56 9.29 6.24
C SER A 105 -9.25 8.37 7.26
N VAL A 106 -9.74 8.93 8.38
CA VAL A 106 -10.50 8.18 9.40
C VAL A 106 -11.89 7.81 8.89
N MET A 107 -12.54 8.68 8.12
CA MET A 107 -13.83 8.37 7.48
C MET A 107 -13.68 7.23 6.45
N ASP A 108 -12.60 7.24 5.66
CA ASP A 108 -12.34 6.21 4.64
C ASP A 108 -12.16 4.82 5.25
N ILE A 109 -11.55 4.72 6.43
CA ILE A 109 -11.31 3.43 7.11
C ILE A 109 -12.50 2.99 8.00
N TYR A 110 -13.46 3.87 8.27
CA TYR A 110 -14.49 3.65 9.29
C TYR A 110 -15.29 2.37 9.09
N HIS A 111 -15.72 2.09 7.85
CA HIS A 111 -16.49 0.89 7.54
C HIS A 111 -15.67 -0.39 7.75
N THR A 112 -14.42 -0.40 7.27
CA THR A 112 -13.48 -1.52 7.45
C THR A 112 -13.19 -1.78 8.92
N ALA A 113 -12.98 -0.72 9.71
CA ALA A 113 -12.75 -0.81 11.14
C ALA A 113 -13.97 -1.38 11.88
N GLN A 114 -15.18 -0.95 11.54
CA GLN A 114 -16.40 -1.49 12.13
C GLN A 114 -16.58 -2.99 11.84
N GLN A 115 -16.32 -3.43 10.60
CA GLN A 115 -16.37 -4.86 10.26
C GLN A 115 -15.36 -5.68 11.08
N ALA A 116 -14.23 -5.08 11.44
CA ALA A 116 -13.22 -5.66 12.31
C ALA A 116 -13.52 -5.51 13.82
N ASN A 117 -14.66 -4.92 14.20
CA ASN A 117 -15.02 -4.56 15.59
C ASN A 117 -13.97 -3.65 16.28
N ILE A 118 -13.38 -2.73 15.53
CA ILE A 118 -12.37 -1.79 16.01
C ILE A 118 -12.95 -0.37 16.06
N ASP A 119 -12.83 0.25 17.24
CA ASP A 119 -13.20 1.65 17.47
C ASP A 119 -12.03 2.58 17.08
N VAL A 120 -12.19 3.31 15.99
CA VAL A 120 -11.22 4.32 15.53
C VAL A 120 -11.68 5.69 15.97
N ARG A 121 -10.86 6.38 16.76
CA ARG A 121 -11.12 7.73 17.25
C ARG A 121 -10.02 8.68 16.85
N LEU A 122 -10.40 9.82 16.27
CA LEU A 122 -9.49 10.93 15.98
C LEU A 122 -9.52 11.93 17.14
N THR A 123 -8.37 12.15 17.77
CA THR A 123 -8.19 13.20 18.78
C THR A 123 -7.16 14.20 18.28
N LEU A 124 -7.58 15.46 18.15
CA LEU A 124 -6.71 16.57 17.74
C LEU A 124 -6.42 17.46 18.94
N ASN A 125 -5.13 17.64 19.26
CA ASN A 125 -4.68 18.49 20.36
C ASN A 125 -4.31 19.92 19.92
N ALA A 126 -4.43 20.21 18.62
CA ALA A 126 -4.10 21.48 18.01
C ALA A 126 -4.91 21.64 16.71
N ASN A 127 -5.39 22.86 16.47
CA ASN A 127 -6.29 23.17 15.37
C ASN A 127 -5.60 24.11 14.37
N GLY A 128 -6.04 24.07 13.11
CA GLY A 128 -5.51 24.96 12.06
C GLY A 128 -4.06 24.68 11.67
N ILE A 129 -3.53 23.49 11.96
CA ILE A 129 -2.18 23.11 11.53
C ILE A 129 -2.20 22.92 10.03
N LYS A 130 -1.40 23.74 9.35
CA LYS A 130 -1.13 23.63 7.92
C LYS A 130 0.31 23.25 7.66
N ARG A 131 0.53 22.35 6.70
CA ARG A 131 1.88 21.92 6.28
C ARG A 131 2.00 21.96 4.78
N THR A 132 3.12 22.48 4.31
CA THR A 132 3.48 22.45 2.88
C THR A 132 4.01 21.06 2.54
N GLY A 133 3.38 20.39 1.57
CA GLY A 133 3.76 19.04 1.15
C GLY A 133 2.88 18.53 0.02
N GLN A 134 2.94 17.24 -0.26
CA GLN A 134 2.11 16.61 -1.30
C GLN A 134 0.90 15.94 -0.67
N PRO A 135 -0.33 16.44 -0.92
CA PRO A 135 -1.55 15.93 -0.27
C PRO A 135 -1.75 14.43 -0.48
N LEU A 136 -1.54 13.96 -1.71
CA LEU A 136 -1.69 12.55 -2.09
C LEU A 136 -0.73 11.63 -1.33
N LEU A 137 0.54 12.05 -1.16
CA LEU A 137 1.52 11.23 -0.46
C LEU A 137 1.18 11.09 1.01
N LEU A 138 0.76 12.19 1.61
CA LEU A 138 0.43 12.22 3.01
C LEU A 138 -0.86 11.42 3.29
N SER A 139 -1.86 11.50 2.41
CA SER A 139 -3.09 10.69 2.54
C SER A 139 -2.79 9.20 2.39
N LEU A 140 -1.96 8.80 1.43
CA LEU A 140 -1.52 7.41 1.25
C LEU A 140 -0.77 6.88 2.48
N LEU A 141 0.13 7.70 3.04
CA LEU A 141 0.87 7.36 4.25
C LEU A 141 -0.08 7.15 5.44
N VAL A 142 -0.99 8.10 5.69
CA VAL A 142 -1.95 8.00 6.80
C VAL A 142 -2.85 6.78 6.63
N ARG A 143 -3.36 6.55 5.41
CA ARG A 143 -4.19 5.37 5.11
C ARG A 143 -3.44 4.07 5.38
N ASN A 144 -2.18 3.96 4.96
CA ASN A 144 -1.36 2.77 5.23
C ASN A 144 -1.19 2.52 6.74
N LEU A 145 -0.98 3.57 7.53
CA LEU A 145 -0.89 3.46 8.99
C LEU A 145 -2.21 3.02 9.61
N LEU A 146 -3.34 3.57 9.16
CA LEU A 146 -4.67 3.20 9.65
C LEU A 146 -5.05 1.76 9.27
N ASP A 147 -4.80 1.35 8.02
CA ASP A 147 -4.99 -0.03 7.56
C ASP A 147 -4.21 -1.02 8.44
N ASN A 148 -2.95 -0.69 8.76
CA ASN A 148 -2.13 -1.49 9.65
C ASN A 148 -2.70 -1.51 11.07
N ALA A 149 -3.13 -0.38 11.61
CA ALA A 149 -3.72 -0.30 12.95
C ALA A 149 -4.97 -1.18 13.06
N VAL A 150 -5.91 -1.06 12.12
CA VAL A 150 -7.14 -1.89 12.08
C VAL A 150 -6.79 -3.37 11.97
N ARG A 151 -5.71 -3.73 11.28
CA ARG A 151 -5.36 -5.15 11.10
C ARG A 151 -4.68 -5.78 12.31
N TYR A 152 -3.86 -5.04 13.03
CA TYR A 152 -3.01 -5.56 14.10
C TYR A 152 -3.47 -5.18 15.50
N SER A 153 -4.51 -4.36 15.64
CA SER A 153 -5.11 -4.08 16.94
C SER A 153 -5.72 -5.37 17.53
N PRO A 154 -5.35 -5.75 18.76
CA PRO A 154 -5.95 -6.90 19.42
C PRO A 154 -7.44 -6.65 19.67
N PRO A 155 -8.29 -7.70 19.57
CA PRO A 155 -9.69 -7.59 19.94
C PRO A 155 -9.80 -7.20 21.43
N ARG A 156 -10.76 -6.31 21.72
CA ARG A 156 -11.08 -5.89 23.09
C ARG A 156 -11.96 -6.91 23.80
#